data_AF-A0AA95GC01-F1
#
_entry.id   AF-A0AA95GC01-F1
#
_cell.length_a   1.000
_cell.length_b   1.000
_cell.length_c   1.000
_cell.angle_alpha   90.00
_cell.angle_beta   90.00
_cell.angle_gamma   90.00
#
_symmetry.space_group_name_H-M   'P 1'
#
loop_
_entity.id
_entity.type
_entity.pdbx_description
1 polymer ?
#
loop_
_entity_poly.entity_id
_entity_poly.type
_entity_poly.pdbx_seq_one_letter_code
_entity_poly.pdbx_strand_id
1 'polypeptide(L)'
;MKYIIKIITLSLISISLSANAIPMAIKHGTTLYDPAKAWSGYILFAGRDAKTYLIDMMGNEINRWLYHAFPAWPIAGENSAKILVELATIDNHGVDYQPFTGMLNVSIGEVNWQGKVVWQYGSKIDPAHQHHEIQRLPDGNTLILRAKVKRIGGWEHDIIDNYVDIISPEGNSVWRWSVADNFDKLGFDSQQQKIMKDSKIVNLFHINTATPLGKNKWYDSGDKRFAPDNILINSRNGNLAVIICRETGEIVWRLGSNFPSVNYQGKIPRPNNRCA
;
A
#
# COMPACT_ATOMS: atom_id res chain seq x y z
N MET A 1 26.15 30.42 -68.27
CA MET A 1 25.06 30.49 -67.26
C MET A 1 24.44 29.13 -66.86
N LYS A 2 24.58 28.03 -67.62
CA LYS A 2 24.05 26.70 -67.24
C LYS A 2 24.94 25.86 -66.29
N TYR A 3 26.21 26.23 -66.10
CA TYR A 3 27.14 25.49 -65.24
C TYR A 3 27.20 25.96 -63.78
N ILE A 4 26.81 27.22 -63.50
CA ILE A 4 26.85 27.78 -62.15
C ILE A 4 25.68 27.25 -61.29
N ILE A 5 24.52 26.98 -61.91
CA ILE A 5 23.35 26.45 -61.21
C ILE A 5 23.58 25.01 -60.72
N LYS A 6 24.31 24.18 -61.47
CA LYS A 6 24.61 22.78 -61.09
C LYS A 6 25.53 22.66 -59.86
N ILE A 7 26.42 23.61 -59.65
CA ILE A 7 27.35 23.58 -58.51
C ILE A 7 26.64 24.00 -57.21
N ILE A 8 25.70 24.95 -57.27
CA ILE A 8 24.93 25.39 -56.10
C ILE A 8 23.95 24.28 -55.63
N THR A 9 23.35 23.52 -56.55
CA THR A 9 22.47 22.39 -56.17
C THR A 9 23.24 21.22 -55.54
N LEU A 10 24.49 20.99 -55.93
CA LEU A 10 25.32 19.92 -55.34
C LEU A 10 25.83 20.31 -53.94
N SER A 11 26.13 21.59 -53.71
CA SER A 11 26.61 22.09 -52.41
C SER A 11 25.51 22.17 -51.33
N LEU A 12 24.24 22.23 -51.71
CA LEU A 12 23.12 22.18 -50.75
C LEU A 12 22.76 20.76 -50.30
N ILE A 13 23.11 19.73 -51.10
CA ILE A 13 22.90 18.31 -50.74
C ILE A 13 24.01 17.81 -49.80
N SER A 14 25.22 18.35 -49.90
CA SER A 14 26.35 17.95 -49.04
C SER A 14 26.33 18.59 -47.64
N ILE A 15 25.47 19.56 -47.38
CA ILE A 15 25.25 20.13 -46.03
C ILE A 15 24.14 19.36 -45.26
N SER A 16 23.40 18.47 -45.91
CA SER A 16 22.33 17.70 -45.26
C SER A 16 22.81 16.45 -44.50
N LEU A 17 24.10 16.10 -44.57
CA LEU A 17 24.62 14.79 -44.13
C LEU A 17 25.26 14.77 -42.74
N SER A 18 25.19 15.86 -41.97
CA SER A 18 25.72 15.90 -40.59
C SER A 18 24.68 16.34 -39.56
N ALA A 19 23.41 16.00 -39.78
CA ALA A 19 22.46 15.89 -38.69
C ALA A 19 22.69 14.57 -37.96
N ASN A 20 23.68 14.54 -37.05
CA ASN A 20 23.77 13.49 -36.04
C ASN A 20 22.66 13.73 -35.02
N ALA A 21 21.45 13.27 -35.33
CA ALA A 21 20.47 13.03 -34.28
C ALA A 21 21.02 11.89 -33.44
N ILE A 22 21.59 12.21 -32.27
CA ILE A 22 21.72 11.19 -31.22
C ILE A 22 20.28 10.78 -30.95
N PRO A 23 19.86 9.52 -31.20
CA PRO A 23 18.56 9.09 -30.80
C PRO A 23 18.57 9.07 -29.28
N MET A 24 18.22 10.20 -28.67
CA MET A 24 17.79 10.26 -27.29
C MET A 24 16.37 9.70 -27.25
N ALA A 25 16.21 8.47 -27.73
CA ALA A 25 15.09 7.66 -27.34
C ALA A 25 15.34 7.36 -25.86
N ILE A 26 14.93 8.30 -24.99
CA ILE A 26 14.70 7.98 -23.60
C ILE A 26 13.75 6.79 -23.66
N LYS A 27 14.24 5.58 -23.35
CA LYS A 27 13.35 4.42 -23.24
C LYS A 27 12.42 4.74 -22.08
N HIS A 28 11.16 5.01 -22.40
CA HIS A 28 10.09 5.10 -21.42
C HIS A 28 9.57 3.67 -21.20
N GLY A 29 9.15 3.36 -19.97
CA GLY A 29 8.73 2.00 -19.59
C GLY A 29 9.88 1.13 -19.07
N THR A 30 9.75 -0.18 -19.20
CA THR A 30 10.74 -1.13 -18.66
C THR A 30 12.03 -1.08 -19.47
N THR A 31 13.13 -0.73 -18.81
CA THR A 31 14.45 -0.63 -19.45
C THR A 31 15.18 -1.98 -19.54
N LEU A 32 14.89 -2.90 -18.62
CA LEU A 32 15.45 -4.25 -18.55
C LEU A 32 14.40 -5.25 -18.06
N TYR A 33 14.16 -6.30 -18.84
CA TYR A 33 13.34 -7.45 -18.44
C TYR A 33 14.02 -8.75 -18.90
N ASP A 34 14.35 -9.62 -17.94
CA ASP A 34 14.91 -10.95 -18.16
C ASP A 34 13.93 -11.98 -17.56
N PRO A 35 13.13 -12.69 -18.38
CA PRO A 35 12.12 -13.63 -17.89
C PRO A 35 12.72 -14.85 -17.18
N ALA A 36 14.02 -15.13 -17.32
CA ALA A 36 14.69 -16.17 -16.56
C ALA A 36 15.00 -15.73 -15.11
N LYS A 37 14.97 -14.43 -14.83
CA LYS A 37 15.29 -13.83 -13.52
C LYS A 37 14.15 -13.03 -12.90
N ALA A 38 13.09 -12.75 -13.66
CA ALA A 38 11.93 -12.00 -13.24
C ALA A 38 10.66 -12.82 -13.47
N TRP A 39 9.76 -12.77 -12.50
CA TRP A 39 8.43 -13.35 -12.66
C TRP A 39 7.66 -12.60 -13.76
N SER A 40 7.01 -13.35 -14.65
CA SER A 40 6.24 -12.78 -15.76
C SER A 40 4.82 -12.47 -15.29
N GLY A 41 4.34 -11.25 -15.52
CA GLY A 41 3.00 -10.85 -15.09
C GLY A 41 2.64 -9.43 -15.50
N TYR A 42 1.69 -8.86 -14.78
CA TYR A 42 1.29 -7.47 -14.92
C TYR A 42 1.60 -6.70 -13.63
N ILE A 43 1.87 -5.42 -13.76
CA ILE A 43 2.14 -4.52 -12.64
C ILE A 43 0.97 -3.54 -12.55
N LEU A 44 0.27 -3.55 -11.41
CA LEU A 44 -0.77 -2.59 -11.08
C LEU A 44 -0.19 -1.55 -10.12
N PHE A 45 -0.25 -0.26 -10.47
CA PHE A 45 0.28 0.79 -9.62
C PHE A 45 -0.46 2.12 -9.80
N ALA A 46 -0.44 2.96 -8.76
CA ALA A 46 -0.92 4.33 -8.83
C ALA A 46 0.20 5.26 -9.34
N GLY A 47 -0.08 5.97 -10.43
CA GLY A 47 0.79 7.00 -10.98
C GLY A 47 0.68 8.32 -10.21
N ARG A 48 1.73 9.14 -10.30
CA ARG A 48 1.78 10.47 -9.66
C ARG A 48 0.80 11.49 -10.25
N ASP A 49 0.19 11.16 -11.39
CA ASP A 49 -0.83 11.95 -12.06
C ASP A 49 -2.26 11.61 -11.61
N ALA A 50 -2.40 10.98 -10.42
CA ALA A 50 -3.68 10.60 -9.81
C ALA A 50 -4.50 9.58 -10.63
N LYS A 51 -3.81 8.71 -11.38
CA LYS A 51 -4.41 7.61 -12.14
C LYS A 51 -3.82 6.28 -11.73
N THR A 52 -4.52 5.19 -12.01
CA THR A 52 -4.04 3.83 -11.76
C THR A 52 -3.79 3.13 -13.08
N TYR A 53 -2.65 2.44 -13.18
CA TYR A 53 -2.16 1.83 -14.41
C TYR A 53 -1.96 0.34 -14.21
N LEU A 54 -2.35 -0.44 -15.22
CA LEU A 54 -1.93 -1.82 -15.40
C LEU A 54 -0.97 -1.86 -16.59
N ILE A 55 0.26 -2.28 -16.36
CA ILE A 55 1.27 -2.45 -17.41
C ILE A 55 1.73 -3.89 -17.51
N ASP A 56 2.21 -4.31 -18.67
CA ASP A 56 2.96 -5.55 -18.81
C ASP A 56 4.43 -5.37 -18.37
N MET A 57 5.20 -6.46 -18.34
CA MET A 57 6.61 -6.43 -17.96
C MET A 57 7.49 -5.62 -18.93
N MET A 58 7.03 -5.34 -20.15
CA MET A 58 7.75 -4.48 -21.12
C MET A 58 7.44 -2.99 -20.90
N GLY A 59 6.51 -2.67 -20.02
CA GLY A 59 6.09 -1.30 -19.73
C GLY A 59 5.00 -0.78 -20.65
N ASN A 60 4.34 -1.65 -21.44
CA ASN A 60 3.19 -1.25 -22.24
C ASN A 60 1.97 -1.06 -21.35
N GLU A 61 1.23 0.03 -21.55
CA GLU A 61 -0.06 0.25 -20.87
C GLU A 61 -1.09 -0.76 -21.40
N ILE A 62 -1.59 -1.62 -20.50
CA ILE A 62 -2.64 -2.60 -20.78
C ILE A 62 -4.00 -2.02 -20.45
N ASN A 63 -4.08 -1.28 -19.35
CA ASN A 63 -5.26 -0.52 -18.98
C ASN A 63 -4.90 0.66 -18.07
N ARG A 64 -5.82 1.62 -18.00
CA ARG A 64 -5.72 2.80 -17.14
C ARG A 64 -7.10 3.19 -16.59
N TRP A 65 -7.14 3.44 -15.29
CA TRP A 65 -8.29 3.98 -14.60
C TRP A 65 -8.04 5.44 -14.22
N LEU A 66 -9.04 6.30 -14.42
CA LEU A 66 -8.99 7.72 -14.08
C LEU A 66 -9.24 7.97 -12.58
N TYR A 67 -8.70 7.10 -11.74
CA TYR A 67 -8.78 7.14 -10.29
C TYR A 67 -7.39 6.89 -9.70
N HIS A 68 -7.06 7.63 -8.65
CA HIS A 68 -5.89 7.35 -7.83
C HIS A 68 -6.15 6.10 -6.95
N ALA A 69 -5.10 5.53 -6.37
CA ALA A 69 -5.24 4.43 -5.41
C ALA A 69 -4.05 4.42 -4.44
N PHE A 70 -4.26 3.94 -3.21
CA PHE A 70 -3.21 3.93 -2.19
C PHE A 70 -3.36 2.74 -1.21
N PRO A 71 -3.00 1.51 -1.63
CA PRO A 71 -2.59 1.07 -2.96
C PRO A 71 -3.80 0.75 -3.86
N ALA A 72 -3.54 0.43 -5.12
CA ALA A 72 -4.53 -0.25 -5.97
C ALA A 72 -4.55 -1.74 -5.64
N TRP A 73 -5.73 -2.34 -5.51
CA TRP A 73 -5.86 -3.76 -5.22
C TRP A 73 -6.62 -4.50 -6.34
N PRO A 74 -6.04 -5.53 -6.99
CA PRO A 74 -6.74 -6.31 -7.98
C PRO A 74 -7.75 -7.26 -7.32
N ILE A 75 -8.94 -7.34 -7.88
CA ILE A 75 -9.97 -8.32 -7.49
C ILE A 75 -9.99 -9.40 -8.56
N ALA A 76 -9.62 -10.62 -8.17
CA ALA A 76 -9.68 -11.77 -9.03
C ALA A 76 -11.14 -12.14 -9.32
N GLY A 77 -11.47 -12.39 -10.59
CA GLY A 77 -12.77 -12.85 -11.03
C GLY A 77 -12.66 -13.46 -12.41
N GLU A 78 -13.48 -14.47 -12.70
CA GLU A 78 -13.58 -15.05 -14.03
C GLU A 78 -14.13 -13.98 -14.99
N ASN A 79 -13.33 -13.56 -15.97
CA ASN A 79 -13.71 -12.67 -17.08
C ASN A 79 -14.03 -11.19 -16.76
N SER A 80 -13.83 -10.72 -15.53
CA SER A 80 -13.88 -9.27 -15.25
C SER A 80 -12.78 -8.87 -14.27
N ALA A 81 -11.72 -8.26 -14.78
CA ALA A 81 -10.72 -7.62 -13.94
C ALA A 81 -11.33 -6.34 -13.35
N LYS A 82 -11.34 -6.27 -12.03
CA LYS A 82 -11.79 -5.11 -11.25
C LYS A 82 -10.68 -4.73 -10.29
N ILE A 83 -10.67 -3.47 -9.87
CA ILE A 83 -9.69 -2.98 -8.91
C ILE A 83 -10.37 -2.14 -7.83
N LEU A 84 -9.77 -2.10 -6.64
CA LEU A 84 -10.11 -1.13 -5.60
C LEU A 84 -9.27 0.14 -5.78
N VAL A 85 -9.93 1.30 -5.67
CA VAL A 85 -9.36 2.64 -5.90
C VAL A 85 -9.88 3.65 -4.89
N GLU A 86 -9.27 4.83 -4.87
CA GLU A 86 -9.77 6.02 -4.18
C GLU A 86 -10.70 6.79 -5.12
N LEU A 87 -11.93 7.07 -4.66
CA LEU A 87 -12.94 7.78 -5.45
C LEU A 87 -12.97 9.29 -5.15
N ALA A 88 -12.64 9.68 -3.91
CA ALA A 88 -12.66 11.08 -3.51
C ALA A 88 -11.73 11.35 -2.32
N THR A 89 -11.18 12.56 -2.29
CA THR A 89 -10.38 13.11 -1.18
C THR A 89 -10.92 14.46 -0.73
N ILE A 90 -10.43 14.94 0.42
CA ILE A 90 -10.70 16.28 0.91
C ILE A 90 -9.70 17.26 0.26
N ASP A 91 -10.22 18.30 -0.39
CA ASP A 91 -9.41 19.34 -1.07
C ASP A 91 -8.70 20.33 -0.12
N ASN A 92 -9.09 20.35 1.16
CA ASN A 92 -8.64 21.37 2.10
C ASN A 92 -7.72 20.80 3.19
N HIS A 93 -6.43 21.14 3.08
CA HIS A 93 -5.40 20.83 4.07
C HIS A 93 -5.59 21.70 5.32
N GLY A 94 -6.47 21.28 6.23
CA GLY A 94 -6.29 21.62 7.63
C GLY A 94 -4.88 21.19 8.06
N VAL A 95 -4.22 21.99 8.91
CA VAL A 95 -2.79 21.87 9.25
C VAL A 95 -2.42 20.50 9.86
N ASP A 96 -3.41 19.73 10.32
CA ASP A 96 -3.23 18.46 11.03
C ASP A 96 -3.43 17.20 10.17
N TYR A 97 -3.88 17.33 8.93
CA TYR A 97 -4.04 16.18 8.03
C TYR A 97 -2.77 15.94 7.23
N GLN A 98 -1.80 15.31 7.89
CA GLN A 98 -0.56 14.87 7.23
C GLN A 98 -0.90 13.91 6.08
N PRO A 99 -0.29 14.08 4.89
CA PRO A 99 -0.44 13.13 3.80
C PRO A 99 -0.01 11.72 4.24
N PHE A 100 -0.54 10.68 3.59
CA PHE A 100 -0.27 9.26 3.88
C PHE A 100 -0.78 8.73 5.23
N THR A 101 -1.57 9.50 5.97
CA THR A 101 -2.25 9.03 7.20
C THR A 101 -3.64 8.45 6.95
N GLY A 102 -4.12 8.51 5.71
CA GLY A 102 -5.48 8.13 5.33
C GLY A 102 -6.53 9.20 5.59
N MET A 103 -6.23 10.21 6.41
CA MET A 103 -7.23 11.18 6.85
C MET A 103 -7.79 12.09 5.75
N LEU A 104 -7.19 12.10 4.56
CA LEU A 104 -7.71 12.83 3.39
C LEU A 104 -8.65 11.97 2.53
N ASN A 105 -8.68 10.66 2.71
CA ASN A 105 -9.48 9.73 1.92
C ASN A 105 -10.95 9.80 2.34
N VAL A 106 -11.82 10.28 1.44
CA VAL A 106 -13.27 10.42 1.68
C VAL A 106 -13.98 9.11 1.36
N SER A 107 -13.70 8.54 0.21
CA SER A 107 -14.35 7.32 -0.24
C SER A 107 -13.45 6.48 -1.12
N ILE A 108 -13.63 5.17 -1.00
CA ILE A 108 -13.00 4.14 -1.84
C ILE A 108 -14.08 3.47 -2.70
N GLY A 109 -13.65 2.76 -3.74
CA GLY A 109 -14.58 2.04 -4.60
C GLY A 109 -13.96 0.88 -5.35
N GLU A 110 -14.84 -0.01 -5.80
CA GLU A 110 -14.54 -1.02 -6.80
C GLU A 110 -14.89 -0.47 -8.17
N VAL A 111 -13.93 -0.48 -9.09
CA VAL A 111 -14.14 -0.11 -10.48
C VAL A 111 -13.89 -1.30 -11.38
N ASN A 112 -14.74 -1.46 -12.39
CA ASN A 112 -14.57 -2.50 -13.40
C ASN A 112 -13.48 -2.12 -14.42
N TRP A 113 -13.21 -3.01 -15.38
CA TRP A 113 -12.21 -2.79 -16.43
C TRP A 113 -12.39 -1.48 -17.21
N GLN A 114 -13.63 -1.02 -17.42
CA GLN A 114 -13.95 0.23 -18.14
C GLN A 114 -13.90 1.48 -17.23
N GLY A 115 -13.58 1.33 -15.95
CA GLY A 115 -13.59 2.43 -14.99
C GLY A 115 -14.97 2.83 -14.47
N LYS A 116 -16.00 2.00 -14.68
CA LYS A 116 -17.30 2.21 -14.03
C LYS A 116 -17.22 1.75 -12.57
N VAL A 117 -17.62 2.62 -11.65
CA VAL A 117 -17.81 2.28 -10.23
C VAL A 117 -18.96 1.28 -10.09
N VAL A 118 -18.70 0.16 -9.43
CA VAL A 118 -19.67 -0.91 -9.16
C VAL A 118 -19.90 -1.17 -7.67
N TRP A 119 -19.05 -0.61 -6.80
CA TRP A 119 -19.24 -0.57 -5.36
C TRP A 119 -18.49 0.64 -4.79
N GLN A 120 -18.98 1.20 -3.68
CA GLN A 120 -18.37 2.34 -3.01
C GLN A 120 -18.54 2.22 -1.49
N TYR A 121 -17.56 2.72 -0.75
CA TYR A 121 -17.62 2.90 0.70
C TYR A 121 -17.00 4.23 1.13
N GLY A 122 -17.57 4.83 2.17
CA GLY A 122 -17.18 6.15 2.67
C GLY A 122 -17.97 7.30 2.03
N SER A 123 -18.05 8.40 2.77
CA SER A 123 -18.76 9.62 2.40
C SER A 123 -18.10 10.84 3.05
N LYS A 124 -18.55 12.05 2.72
CA LYS A 124 -18.04 13.26 3.40
C LYS A 124 -18.40 13.30 4.90
N ILE A 125 -19.46 12.60 5.32
CA ILE A 125 -19.96 12.58 6.71
C ILE A 125 -19.27 11.48 7.51
N ASP A 126 -19.10 10.31 6.90
CA ASP A 126 -18.33 9.19 7.45
C ASP A 126 -17.25 8.77 6.42
N PRO A 127 -16.10 9.46 6.41
CA PRO A 127 -15.03 9.18 5.47
C PRO A 127 -14.43 7.79 5.64
N ALA A 128 -14.05 7.18 4.53
CA ALA A 128 -13.37 5.89 4.56
C ALA A 128 -12.02 5.97 5.31
N HIS A 129 -11.31 7.10 5.24
CA HIS A 129 -9.99 7.29 5.85
C HIS A 129 -9.02 6.13 5.61
N GLN A 130 -9.11 5.48 4.44
CA GLN A 130 -8.28 4.34 4.09
C GLN A 130 -6.84 4.79 3.88
N HIS A 131 -5.88 3.98 4.32
CA HIS A 131 -4.47 4.13 3.97
C HIS A 131 -3.75 2.79 3.93
N HIS A 132 -2.72 2.71 3.07
CA HIS A 132 -1.72 1.65 2.96
C HIS A 132 -2.20 0.23 2.63
N GLU A 133 -3.38 -0.19 3.05
CA GLU A 133 -3.88 -1.53 2.81
C GLU A 133 -5.39 -1.54 2.57
N ILE A 134 -5.80 -2.29 1.55
CA ILE A 134 -7.18 -2.55 1.21
C ILE A 134 -7.23 -3.85 0.41
N GLN A 135 -8.14 -4.75 0.77
CA GLN A 135 -8.21 -6.06 0.14
C GLN A 135 -9.64 -6.59 0.10
N ARG A 136 -10.05 -7.11 -1.06
CA ARG A 136 -11.25 -7.96 -1.15
C ARG A 136 -10.93 -9.34 -0.59
N LEU A 137 -11.70 -9.77 0.40
CA LEU A 137 -11.59 -11.08 1.03
C LEU A 137 -12.38 -12.15 0.24
N PRO A 138 -12.05 -13.44 0.39
CA PRO A 138 -12.74 -14.52 -0.33
C PRO A 138 -14.24 -14.64 -0.03
N ASP A 139 -14.68 -14.16 1.13
CA ASP A 139 -16.09 -14.14 1.56
C ASP A 139 -16.88 -12.96 0.95
N GLY A 140 -16.23 -12.12 0.14
CA GLY A 140 -16.83 -10.94 -0.48
C GLY A 140 -16.75 -9.67 0.36
N ASN A 141 -16.35 -9.76 1.63
CA ASN A 141 -16.12 -8.58 2.46
C ASN A 141 -14.84 -7.86 2.03
N THR A 142 -14.69 -6.59 2.43
CA THR A 142 -13.52 -5.77 2.14
C THR A 142 -12.79 -5.44 3.44
N LEU A 143 -11.54 -5.88 3.57
CA LEU A 143 -10.64 -5.43 4.61
C LEU A 143 -10.12 -4.04 4.24
N ILE A 144 -10.17 -3.11 5.19
CA ILE A 144 -9.69 -1.73 5.04
C ILE A 144 -8.84 -1.39 6.26
N LEU A 145 -7.60 -0.95 6.02
CA LEU A 145 -6.81 -0.27 7.04
C LEU A 145 -7.18 1.21 7.07
N ARG A 146 -7.70 1.67 8.20
CA ARG A 146 -8.29 3.00 8.37
C ARG A 146 -7.55 3.79 9.45
N ALA A 147 -7.78 5.10 9.44
CA ALA A 147 -7.30 6.01 10.46
C ALA A 147 -8.43 6.86 11.06
N LYS A 148 -8.25 7.27 12.32
CA LYS A 148 -9.09 8.27 12.98
C LYS A 148 -8.32 8.95 14.11
N VAL A 149 -8.69 10.19 14.40
CA VAL A 149 -8.23 10.85 15.63
C VAL A 149 -8.90 10.19 16.82
N LYS A 150 -8.10 9.80 17.82
CA LYS A 150 -8.59 9.17 19.04
C LYS A 150 -7.66 9.47 20.22
N ARG A 151 -8.26 9.64 21.38
CA ARG A 151 -7.54 9.68 22.66
C ARG A 151 -7.44 8.27 23.26
N ILE A 152 -6.25 7.88 23.71
CA ILE A 152 -6.09 6.70 24.58
C ILE A 152 -6.32 7.14 26.04
N GLY A 153 -7.00 6.32 26.84
CA GLY A 153 -7.22 6.59 28.27
C GLY A 153 -5.90 6.84 29.01
N GLY A 154 -5.82 7.93 29.77
CA GLY A 154 -4.62 8.32 30.51
C GLY A 154 -3.56 9.06 29.68
N TRP A 155 -3.87 9.50 28.47
CA TRP A 155 -3.00 10.35 27.64
C TRP A 155 -3.51 11.79 27.60
N GLU A 156 -2.61 12.77 27.50
CA GLU A 156 -2.96 14.20 27.51
C GLU A 156 -3.30 14.76 26.11
N HIS A 157 -2.94 14.05 25.04
CA HIS A 157 -3.11 14.49 23.65
C HIS A 157 -3.74 13.41 22.76
N ASP A 158 -4.37 13.83 21.66
CA ASP A 158 -4.95 12.91 20.68
C ASP A 158 -3.87 12.30 19.79
N ILE A 159 -4.11 11.07 19.36
CA ILE A 159 -3.27 10.37 18.39
C ILE A 159 -4.09 10.06 17.12
N ILE A 160 -3.37 9.76 16.03
CA ILE A 160 -3.95 9.08 14.88
C ILE A 160 -3.93 7.58 15.20
N ASP A 161 -5.09 7.06 15.60
CA ASP A 161 -5.29 5.62 15.75
C ASP A 161 -5.38 4.96 14.37
N ASN A 162 -4.79 3.79 14.26
CA ASN A 162 -4.93 2.94 13.09
C ASN A 162 -5.74 1.71 13.49
N TYR A 163 -6.70 1.36 12.65
CA TYR A 163 -7.60 0.24 12.91
C TYR A 163 -7.94 -0.47 11.62
N VAL A 164 -8.17 -1.76 11.73
CA VAL A 164 -8.58 -2.61 10.63
C VAL A 164 -10.08 -2.82 10.74
N ASP A 165 -10.79 -2.53 9.66
CA ASP A 165 -12.20 -2.82 9.49
C ASP A 165 -12.40 -3.91 8.43
N ILE A 166 -13.37 -4.78 8.65
CA ILE A 166 -13.93 -5.64 7.61
C ILE A 166 -15.34 -5.15 7.32
N ILE A 167 -15.57 -4.73 6.09
CA ILE A 167 -16.82 -4.13 5.62
C ILE A 167 -17.55 -5.12 4.72
N SER A 168 -18.85 -5.33 4.96
CA SER A 168 -19.69 -6.17 4.12
C SER A 168 -19.99 -5.52 2.75
N PRO A 169 -20.44 -6.29 1.75
CA PRO A 169 -20.86 -5.71 0.46
C PRO A 169 -21.90 -4.59 0.59
N GLU A 170 -22.75 -4.64 1.62
CA GLU A 170 -23.79 -3.66 1.95
C GLU A 170 -23.23 -2.41 2.66
N GLY A 171 -21.95 -2.38 3.02
CA GLY A 171 -21.29 -1.25 3.67
C GLY A 171 -21.28 -1.30 5.20
N ASN A 172 -21.64 -2.43 5.82
CA ASN A 172 -21.64 -2.56 7.28
C ASN A 172 -20.27 -3.00 7.81
N SER A 173 -19.80 -2.40 8.90
CA SER A 173 -18.63 -2.93 9.63
C SER A 173 -19.03 -4.19 10.38
N VAL A 174 -18.49 -5.33 9.97
CA VAL A 174 -18.78 -6.66 10.57
C VAL A 174 -17.68 -7.13 11.49
N TRP A 175 -16.51 -6.50 11.44
CA TRP A 175 -15.40 -6.74 12.36
C TRP A 175 -14.50 -5.50 12.42
N ARG A 176 -13.92 -5.23 13.59
CA ARG A 176 -13.00 -4.12 13.82
C ARG A 176 -11.94 -4.48 14.85
N TRP A 177 -10.70 -4.03 14.62
CA TRP A 177 -9.64 -4.06 15.62
C TRP A 177 -8.82 -2.77 15.59
N SER A 178 -8.62 -2.14 16.76
CA SER A 178 -7.93 -0.85 16.91
C SER A 178 -6.62 -1.02 17.68
N VAL A 179 -5.58 -0.33 17.21
CA VAL A 179 -4.28 -0.27 17.90
C VAL A 179 -4.43 0.46 19.23
N ALA A 180 -5.12 1.60 19.25
CA ALA A 180 -5.37 2.37 20.47
C ALA A 180 -6.13 1.56 21.53
N ASP A 181 -7.14 0.77 21.13
CA ASP A 181 -7.91 -0.08 22.06
C ASP A 181 -7.09 -1.25 22.63
N ASN A 182 -5.99 -1.61 21.98
CA ASN A 182 -5.14 -2.73 22.38
C ASN A 182 -3.72 -2.29 22.76
N PHE A 183 -3.51 -0.99 23.03
CA PHE A 183 -2.19 -0.40 23.29
C PHE A 183 -1.39 -1.19 24.34
N ASP A 184 -2.02 -1.50 25.48
CA ASP A 184 -1.36 -2.19 26.59
C ASP A 184 -0.95 -3.64 26.24
N LYS A 185 -1.56 -4.23 25.20
CA LYS A 185 -1.27 -5.59 24.74
C LYS A 185 -0.15 -5.63 23.69
N LEU A 186 0.28 -4.47 23.17
CA LEU A 186 1.31 -4.38 22.13
C LEU A 186 2.71 -4.75 22.63
N GLY A 187 2.92 -4.83 23.95
CA GLY A 187 4.17 -5.32 24.53
C GLY A 187 5.23 -4.26 24.83
N PHE A 188 4.84 -2.99 24.85
CA PHE A 188 5.73 -1.93 25.31
C PHE A 188 5.87 -1.98 26.83
N ASP A 189 7.11 -1.90 27.32
CA ASP A 189 7.39 -1.80 28.76
C ASP A 189 6.98 -0.42 29.32
N SER A 190 6.99 -0.28 30.65
CA SER A 190 6.52 0.95 31.31
C SER A 190 7.34 2.19 30.94
N GLN A 191 8.64 2.05 30.66
CA GLN A 191 9.49 3.15 30.24
C GLN A 191 9.16 3.59 28.81
N GLN A 192 8.98 2.63 27.90
CA GLN A 192 8.56 2.88 26.53
C GLN A 192 7.18 3.54 26.50
N GLN A 193 6.21 3.02 27.25
CA GLN A 193 4.88 3.60 27.34
C GLN A 193 4.92 5.04 27.85
N LYS A 194 5.77 5.35 28.84
CA LYS A 194 5.95 6.72 29.33
C LYS A 194 6.48 7.64 28.23
N ILE A 195 7.53 7.23 27.51
CA ILE A 195 8.09 8.00 26.40
C ILE A 195 7.05 8.25 25.31
N MET A 196 6.24 7.24 24.97
CA MET A 196 5.19 7.38 23.98
C MET A 196 4.09 8.35 24.43
N LYS A 197 3.69 8.30 25.71
CA LYS A 197 2.71 9.22 26.31
C LYS A 197 3.19 10.67 26.36
N ASP A 198 4.49 10.88 26.59
CA ASP A 198 5.10 12.21 26.67
C ASP A 198 5.46 12.77 25.27
N SER A 199 5.35 11.94 24.21
CA SER A 199 5.68 12.32 22.83
C SER A 199 4.69 13.33 22.26
N LYS A 200 5.15 14.19 21.35
CA LYS A 200 4.29 15.09 20.54
C LYS A 200 3.93 14.48 19.19
N ILE A 201 4.39 13.27 18.90
CA ILE A 201 4.12 12.59 17.63
C ILE A 201 2.70 12.04 17.69
N VAL A 202 1.78 12.60 16.90
CA VAL A 202 0.39 12.10 16.85
C VAL A 202 0.25 10.78 16.09
N ASN A 203 1.10 10.52 15.09
CA ASN A 203 1.08 9.29 14.29
C ASN A 203 2.10 8.25 14.82
N LEU A 204 1.87 7.78 16.05
CA LEU A 204 2.84 6.97 16.80
C LEU A 204 3.13 5.61 16.18
N PHE A 205 2.09 4.93 15.71
CA PHE A 205 2.23 3.55 15.22
C PHE A 205 2.44 3.52 13.72
N HIS A 206 1.70 4.33 12.97
CA HIS A 206 1.71 4.32 11.51
C HIS A 206 1.70 2.88 10.97
N ILE A 207 0.57 2.20 11.16
CA ILE A 207 0.35 0.88 10.59
C ILE A 207 0.31 1.03 9.08
N ASN A 208 1.06 0.20 8.37
CA ASN A 208 1.15 0.24 6.91
C ASN A 208 0.93 -1.14 6.27
N THR A 209 0.47 -2.10 7.06
CA THR A 209 0.14 -3.45 6.61
C THR A 209 -1.00 -3.98 7.46
N ALA A 210 -1.99 -4.61 6.82
CA ALA A 210 -3.07 -5.33 7.48
C ALA A 210 -3.61 -6.40 6.54
N THR A 211 -3.07 -7.62 6.62
CA THR A 211 -3.42 -8.68 5.68
C THR A 211 -3.74 -9.98 6.40
N PRO A 212 -4.74 -10.77 5.95
CA PRO A 212 -4.90 -12.13 6.40
C PRO A 212 -3.63 -12.93 6.11
N LEU A 213 -3.24 -13.84 7.00
CA LEU A 213 -2.04 -14.66 6.81
C LEU A 213 -2.11 -15.55 5.56
N GLY A 214 -3.32 -15.96 5.17
CA GLY A 214 -3.52 -16.93 4.10
C GLY A 214 -2.99 -18.32 4.45
N LYS A 215 -3.03 -19.22 3.47
CA LYS A 215 -2.55 -20.60 3.64
C LYS A 215 -1.07 -20.60 3.99
N ASN A 216 -0.69 -21.33 5.02
CA ASN A 216 0.69 -21.35 5.49
C ASN A 216 1.03 -22.64 6.24
N LYS A 217 2.30 -23.04 6.16
CA LYS A 217 2.81 -24.30 6.71
C LYS A 217 2.70 -24.42 8.24
N TRP A 218 2.69 -23.31 8.97
CA TRP A 218 2.68 -23.33 10.44
C TRP A 218 1.30 -23.76 10.95
N TYR A 219 0.24 -23.21 10.36
CA TYR A 219 -1.12 -23.66 10.63
C TYR A 219 -1.36 -25.11 10.19
N ASP A 220 -0.86 -25.49 9.01
CA ASP A 220 -0.94 -26.88 8.53
C ASP A 220 -0.24 -27.86 9.48
N SER A 221 0.75 -27.38 10.25
CA SER A 221 1.46 -28.14 11.29
C SER A 221 0.80 -28.07 12.68
N GLY A 222 -0.38 -27.42 12.80
CA GLY A 222 -1.19 -27.34 14.01
C GLY A 222 -1.03 -26.08 14.85
N ASP A 223 -0.18 -25.11 14.47
CA ASP A 223 -0.04 -23.85 15.21
C ASP A 223 -1.18 -22.88 14.88
N LYS A 224 -2.20 -22.87 15.74
CA LYS A 224 -3.41 -22.06 15.57
C LYS A 224 -3.18 -20.55 15.57
N ARG A 225 -2.03 -20.06 16.08
CA ARG A 225 -1.68 -18.63 16.04
C ARG A 225 -1.59 -18.15 14.59
N PHE A 226 -1.21 -19.03 13.67
CA PHE A 226 -1.06 -18.73 12.25
C PHE A 226 -2.31 -19.09 11.43
N ALA A 227 -3.51 -19.14 12.03
CA ALA A 227 -4.73 -19.42 11.27
C ALA A 227 -4.84 -18.49 10.03
N PRO A 228 -5.21 -19.02 8.84
CA PRO A 228 -5.17 -18.26 7.59
C PRO A 228 -5.98 -16.96 7.57
N ASP A 229 -7.01 -16.87 8.40
CA ASP A 229 -7.89 -15.71 8.52
C ASP A 229 -7.45 -14.73 9.63
N ASN A 230 -6.49 -15.11 10.48
CA ASN A 230 -5.85 -14.16 11.39
C ASN A 230 -5.12 -13.07 10.61
N ILE A 231 -5.06 -11.88 11.21
CA ILE A 231 -4.58 -10.68 10.52
C ILE A 231 -3.20 -10.32 11.04
N LEU A 232 -2.23 -10.24 10.13
CA LEU A 232 -0.92 -9.67 10.39
C LEU A 232 -0.99 -8.16 10.18
N ILE A 233 -0.57 -7.40 11.19
CA ILE A 233 -0.31 -5.96 11.05
C ILE A 233 1.15 -5.63 11.32
N ASN A 234 1.64 -4.58 10.67
CA ASN A 234 2.97 -4.02 10.89
C ASN A 234 2.91 -2.52 11.18
N SER A 235 3.67 -2.10 12.19
CA SER A 235 3.85 -0.72 12.60
C SER A 235 5.21 -0.21 12.13
N ARG A 236 5.18 0.76 11.22
CA ARG A 236 6.39 1.43 10.72
C ARG A 236 7.14 2.15 11.83
N ASN A 237 6.41 2.88 12.68
CA ASN A 237 6.99 3.76 13.69
C ASN A 237 7.15 3.08 15.06
N GLY A 238 6.32 2.08 15.36
CA GLY A 238 6.38 1.30 16.60
C GLY A 238 7.36 0.13 16.55
N ASN A 239 7.98 -0.13 15.39
CA ASN A 239 8.92 -1.23 15.18
C ASN A 239 8.33 -2.59 15.63
N LEU A 240 7.10 -2.85 15.24
CA LEU A 240 6.28 -3.93 15.80
C LEU A 240 5.50 -4.63 14.70
N ALA A 241 5.46 -5.96 14.73
CA ALA A 241 4.51 -6.76 13.97
C ALA A 241 3.73 -7.67 14.92
N VAL A 242 2.42 -7.80 14.72
CA VAL A 242 1.58 -8.70 15.52
C VAL A 242 0.61 -9.47 14.63
N ILE A 243 0.28 -10.68 15.06
CA ILE A 243 -0.84 -11.45 14.51
C ILE A 243 -2.01 -11.33 15.48
N ILE A 244 -3.16 -10.92 14.94
CA ILE A 244 -4.42 -10.77 15.66
C ILE A 244 -5.29 -11.98 15.33
N CYS A 245 -5.77 -12.68 16.35
CA CYS A 245 -6.79 -13.71 16.19
C CYS A 245 -8.09 -13.07 15.73
N ARG A 246 -8.60 -13.46 14.55
CA ARG A 246 -9.80 -12.83 13.99
C ARG A 246 -11.05 -13.15 14.82
N GLU A 247 -11.12 -14.34 15.40
CA GLU A 247 -12.25 -14.78 16.22
C GLU A 247 -12.33 -14.04 17.56
N THR A 248 -11.19 -13.86 18.25
CA THR A 248 -11.18 -13.30 19.62
C THR A 248 -10.74 -11.84 19.69
N GLY A 249 -10.06 -11.32 18.67
CA GLY A 249 -9.42 -10.00 18.68
C GLY A 249 -8.13 -9.95 19.50
N GLU A 250 -7.63 -11.07 20.01
CA GLU A 250 -6.41 -11.12 20.82
C GLU A 250 -5.14 -11.14 19.96
N ILE A 251 -4.06 -10.56 20.49
CA ILE A 251 -2.73 -10.69 19.89
C ILE A 251 -2.17 -12.06 20.26
N VAL A 252 -1.99 -12.93 19.26
CA VAL A 252 -1.55 -14.32 19.46
C VAL A 252 -0.10 -14.55 19.11
N TRP A 253 0.52 -13.62 18.39
CA TRP A 253 1.95 -13.64 18.08
C TRP A 253 2.47 -12.20 17.93
N ARG A 254 3.75 -12.00 18.25
CA ARG A 254 4.40 -10.69 18.22
C ARG A 254 5.88 -10.81 17.83
N LEU A 255 6.35 -9.81 17.08
CA LEU A 255 7.76 -9.53 16.81
C LEU A 255 8.06 -8.06 17.06
N GLY A 256 9.07 -7.76 17.87
CA GLY A 256 9.33 -6.42 18.42
C GLY A 256 8.57 -6.17 19.73
N SER A 257 8.53 -4.94 20.26
CA SER A 257 9.20 -3.71 19.76
C SER A 257 10.71 -3.68 19.98
N ASN A 258 11.20 -4.55 20.88
CA ASN A 258 12.61 -4.72 21.19
C ASN A 258 13.23 -5.83 20.34
N PHE A 259 14.22 -5.49 19.53
CA PHE A 259 15.04 -6.46 18.82
C PHE A 259 16.40 -6.56 19.49
N PRO A 260 17.01 -7.77 19.55
CA PRO A 260 18.38 -7.90 19.99
C PRO A 260 19.30 -7.04 19.09
N SER A 261 20.34 -6.46 19.66
CA SER A 261 21.37 -5.77 18.89
C SER A 261 21.86 -6.65 17.73
N VAL A 262 21.82 -6.11 16.52
CA VAL A 262 22.32 -6.84 15.35
C VAL A 262 23.85 -6.89 15.43
N ASN A 263 24.40 -8.09 15.65
CA ASN A 263 25.82 -8.29 15.42
C ASN A 263 26.04 -8.41 13.90
N TYR A 264 26.64 -7.37 13.30
CA TYR A 264 26.97 -7.36 11.88
C TYR A 264 28.14 -8.27 11.53
N GLN A 265 28.92 -8.73 12.52
CA GLN A 265 30.00 -9.69 12.37
C GLN A 265 29.48 -11.12 12.65
N GLY A 266 29.64 -12.05 11.69
CA GLY A 266 29.29 -13.46 11.86
C GLY A 266 28.60 -14.13 10.66
N LYS A 267 28.39 -15.46 10.72
CA LYS A 267 27.71 -16.23 9.66
C LYS A 267 26.22 -15.87 9.57
N ILE A 268 25.75 -15.74 8.33
CA ILE A 268 24.33 -15.62 7.97
C ILE A 268 23.74 -17.04 7.88
N PRO A 269 22.48 -17.28 8.32
CA PRO A 269 21.52 -16.33 8.87
C PRO A 269 21.73 -16.05 10.36
N ARG A 270 21.60 -14.77 10.72
CA ARG A 270 21.72 -14.27 12.11
C ARG A 270 20.56 -14.78 12.98
N PRO A 271 20.69 -14.82 14.32
CA PRO A 271 19.61 -15.23 15.22
C PRO A 271 18.29 -14.47 14.98
N ASN A 272 18.36 -13.15 14.73
CA ASN A 272 17.21 -12.30 14.41
C ASN A 272 16.66 -12.54 12.99
N ASN A 273 17.39 -13.25 12.13
CA ASN A 273 16.95 -13.63 10.79
C ASN A 273 16.25 -15.01 10.79
N ARG A 274 16.08 -15.62 11.96
CA ARG A 274 15.26 -16.82 12.09
C ARG A 274 13.85 -16.36 12.42
N CYS A 275 12.95 -16.52 11.45
CA CYS A 275 11.53 -16.63 11.79
C CYS A 275 11.43 -17.83 12.74
N ALA A 276 10.88 -17.61 13.93
CA ALA A 276 10.54 -18.68 14.86
C ALA A 276 9.59 -19.68 14.20
#